data_AF-A0A7W5KCY0-F1
#
_entry.id   AF-A0A7W5KCY0-F1
#
_cell.length_a   1.000
_cell.length_b   1.000
_cell.length_c   1.000
_cell.angle_alpha   90.00
_cell.angle_beta   90.00
_cell.angle_gamma   90.00
#
_symmetry.space_group_name_H-M   'P 1'
#
loop_
_entity.id
_entity.type
_entity.pdbx_description
1 polymer ?
#
loop_
_entity_poly.entity_id
_entity_poly.type
_entity_poly.pdbx_seq_one_letter_code
_entity_poly.pdbx_strand_id
1 'polypeptide(L)'
;MSDAAVRLIRHRAFLMGPACCALALAVVTANPAAADNSYNTNSSGQLSEVLTYTSDTTILFAFPNMPKVPNCTGRYFVIPADQGLAREQELSRLLTAYTTHEFVNIGFDGQTCGPNGYILVYRVG
;
A
#
# COMPACT_ATOMS: atom_id res chain seq x y z
N MET A 1 68.95 14.61 21.09
CA MET A 1 68.14 15.79 20.76
C MET A 1 66.74 15.46 21.22
N SER A 2 66.45 15.86 22.47
CA SER A 2 65.34 16.76 22.86
C SER A 2 63.98 16.15 22.52
N ASP A 3 63.00 16.04 23.38
CA ASP A 3 62.59 16.70 24.64
C ASP A 3 61.27 15.96 24.97
N ALA A 4 60.62 15.91 26.13
CA ALA A 4 60.75 16.46 27.46
C ALA A 4 59.79 15.56 28.28
N ALA A 5 60.24 14.99 29.39
CA ALA A 5 60.03 15.50 30.74
C ALA A 5 58.55 15.51 31.21
N VAL A 6 58.24 14.63 32.16
CA VAL A 6 57.93 14.99 33.57
C VAL A 6 56.44 15.35 33.74
N ARG A 7 55.56 14.44 34.14
CA ARG A 7 55.40 13.79 35.46
C ARG A 7 55.20 14.81 36.60
N LEU A 8 53.96 15.13 36.94
CA LEU A 8 53.57 15.49 38.31
C LEU A 8 52.06 15.22 38.51
N ILE A 9 51.71 14.08 39.12
CA ILE A 9 51.30 13.92 40.53
C ILE A 9 49.88 14.44 40.83
N ARG A 10 49.00 13.45 41.01
CA ARG A 10 47.98 13.26 42.06
C ARG A 10 47.23 14.51 42.56
N HIS A 11 45.90 14.46 42.48
CA HIS A 11 45.03 13.98 43.58
C HIS A 11 43.56 14.32 43.33
N ARG A 12 42.69 13.54 43.98
CA ARG A 12 41.29 13.81 44.32
C ARG A 12 40.24 13.52 43.25
N ALA A 13 39.80 12.26 43.30
CA ALA A 13 38.39 11.93 43.14
C ALA A 13 37.56 12.80 44.11
N PHE A 14 36.64 13.59 43.57
CA PHE A 14 35.53 14.18 44.28
C PHE A 14 34.27 13.86 43.47
N LEU A 15 33.50 12.90 43.97
CA LEU A 15 32.11 12.68 43.60
C LEU A 15 31.30 13.89 44.09
N MET A 16 30.53 14.55 43.22
CA MET A 16 29.19 15.11 43.50
C MET A 16 28.73 16.05 42.38
N GLY A 17 27.54 15.78 41.84
CA GLY A 17 26.72 16.76 41.12
C GLY A 17 26.17 16.29 39.77
N PRO A 18 24.89 15.89 39.66
CA PRO A 18 24.24 15.56 38.40
C PRO A 18 23.55 16.82 37.86
N ALA A 19 24.20 17.54 36.96
CA ALA A 19 23.55 18.56 36.13
C ALA A 19 24.48 18.94 34.98
N CYS A 20 23.89 19.37 33.87
CA CYS A 20 24.57 19.84 32.66
C CYS A 20 25.26 18.74 31.84
N CYS A 21 24.44 17.91 31.18
CA CYS A 21 24.53 17.77 29.72
C CYS A 21 23.35 16.93 29.23
N ALA A 22 22.15 17.51 29.33
CA ALA A 22 20.98 16.99 28.63
C ALA A 22 21.17 17.29 27.13
N LEU A 23 21.86 16.38 26.43
CA LEU A 23 21.84 16.35 24.97
C LEU A 23 20.47 15.79 24.57
N ALA A 24 19.48 16.66 24.43
CA ALA A 24 18.15 16.30 23.95
C ALA A 24 18.28 15.89 22.47
N LEU A 25 18.35 14.57 22.22
CA LEU A 25 18.25 14.02 20.88
C LEU A 25 16.82 14.24 20.39
N ALA A 26 16.60 15.32 19.63
CA ALA A 26 15.33 15.58 18.96
C ALA A 26 15.12 14.49 17.90
N VAL A 27 14.39 13.43 18.26
CA VAL A 27 13.87 12.45 17.31
C VAL A 27 12.83 13.18 16.46
N VAL A 28 13.22 13.55 15.24
CA VAL A 28 12.28 13.94 14.18
C VAL A 28 11.48 12.69 13.86
N THR A 29 10.32 12.55 14.50
CA THR A 29 9.30 11.58 14.08
C THR A 29 8.79 12.05 12.74
N ALA A 30 9.38 11.53 11.66
CA ALA A 30 8.79 11.63 10.33
C ALA A 30 7.36 11.08 10.43
N ASN A 31 6.38 11.96 10.34
CA ASN A 31 4.98 11.59 10.22
C ASN A 31 4.85 11.02 8.79
N PRO A 32 4.71 9.70 8.58
CA PRO A 32 4.42 9.22 7.24
C PRO A 32 3.06 9.84 6.89
N ALA A 33 3.04 10.73 5.90
CA ALA A 33 1.79 11.17 5.32
C ALA A 33 1.00 9.92 4.98
N ALA A 34 -0.19 9.77 5.59
CA ALA A 34 -1.11 8.72 5.23
C ALA A 34 -1.36 8.85 3.74
N ALA A 35 -0.79 7.92 2.95
CA ALA A 35 -1.20 7.74 1.59
C ALA A 35 -2.65 7.27 1.66
N ASP A 36 -3.59 8.17 1.35
CA ASP A 36 -5.01 7.85 1.29
C ASP A 36 -5.27 7.05 0.01
N ASN A 37 -4.77 5.81 -0.02
CA ASN A 37 -5.11 4.79 -0.99
C ASN A 37 -6.35 4.07 -0.47
N SER A 38 -7.52 4.72 -0.44
CA SER A 38 -8.66 4.20 0.33
C SER A 38 -9.42 3.08 -0.40
N TYR A 39 -8.74 2.05 -0.92
CA TYR A 39 -9.39 0.74 -0.99
C TYR A 39 -9.39 0.19 0.44
N ASN A 40 -10.58 -0.04 0.98
CA ASN A 40 -10.78 -0.41 2.40
C ASN A 40 -11.16 -1.88 2.56
N THR A 41 -11.34 -2.61 1.45
CA THR A 41 -11.86 -3.98 1.47
C THR A 41 -11.06 -4.87 0.52
N ASN A 42 -10.98 -6.16 0.85
CA ASN A 42 -10.41 -7.17 -0.03
C ASN A 42 -11.39 -8.35 -0.18
N SER A 43 -11.34 -9.00 -1.34
CA SER A 43 -12.05 -10.25 -1.58
C SER A 43 -11.19 -11.17 -2.44
N SER A 44 -11.19 -12.46 -2.10
CA SER A 44 -10.49 -13.47 -2.89
C SER A 44 -11.47 -14.42 -3.56
N GLY A 45 -11.19 -14.76 -4.82
CA GLY A 45 -12.05 -15.64 -5.59
C GLY A 45 -11.42 -16.12 -6.89
N GLN A 46 -12.02 -17.13 -7.49
CA GLN A 46 -11.73 -17.52 -8.86
C GLN A 46 -12.53 -16.64 -9.83
N LEU A 47 -11.90 -16.24 -10.92
CA LEU A 47 -12.54 -15.44 -11.97
C LEU A 47 -13.53 -16.29 -12.76
N SER A 48 -14.75 -15.79 -12.92
CA SER A 48 -15.76 -16.37 -13.83
C SER A 48 -15.78 -15.70 -15.19
N GLU A 49 -15.46 -14.41 -15.24
CA GLU A 49 -15.51 -13.57 -16.45
C GLU A 49 -14.40 -12.51 -16.39
N VAL A 50 -13.77 -12.26 -17.54
CA VAL A 50 -12.89 -11.11 -17.78
C VAL A 50 -13.28 -10.51 -19.14
N LEU A 51 -13.72 -9.26 -19.14
CA LEU A 51 -14.30 -8.57 -20.29
C LEU A 51 -13.51 -7.30 -20.59
N THR A 52 -13.26 -7.09 -21.87
CA THR A 52 -12.68 -5.86 -22.43
C THR A 52 -13.59 -5.37 -23.54
N TYR A 53 -13.64 -4.05 -23.74
CA TYR A 53 -14.48 -3.43 -24.76
C TYR A 53 -13.61 -2.71 -25.80
N THR A 54 -14.15 -2.55 -27.00
CA THR A 54 -13.48 -1.79 -28.07
C THR A 54 -13.83 -0.30 -28.04
N SER A 55 -14.94 0.05 -27.38
CA SER A 55 -15.46 1.42 -27.29
C SER A 55 -14.83 2.23 -26.16
N ASP A 56 -14.34 1.56 -25.13
CA ASP A 56 -13.60 2.17 -24.02
C ASP A 56 -12.48 1.25 -23.57
N THR A 57 -11.58 1.76 -22.74
CA THR A 57 -10.49 0.99 -22.15
C THR A 57 -10.86 0.46 -20.76
N THR A 58 -12.14 0.29 -20.44
CA THR A 58 -12.53 -0.28 -19.15
C THR A 58 -12.27 -1.78 -19.16
N ILE A 59 -11.78 -2.32 -18.04
CA ILE A 59 -11.72 -3.77 -17.82
C ILE A 59 -12.78 -4.13 -16.80
N LEU A 60 -13.66 -5.05 -17.16
CA LEU A 60 -14.66 -5.60 -16.25
C LEU A 60 -14.33 -7.06 -15.93
N PHE A 61 -14.55 -7.47 -14.70
CA PHE A 61 -14.40 -8.88 -14.33
C PHE A 61 -15.30 -9.24 -13.16
N ALA A 62 -15.52 -10.53 -12.94
CA ALA A 62 -16.40 -11.02 -11.90
C ALA A 62 -15.91 -12.30 -11.24
N PHE A 63 -16.38 -12.49 -10.01
CA PHE A 63 -16.33 -13.76 -9.28
C PHE A 63 -17.75 -14.36 -9.20
N PRO A 64 -17.88 -15.70 -9.11
CA PRO A 64 -19.17 -16.33 -8.81
C PRO A 64 -19.79 -15.81 -7.50
N ASN A 65 -18.95 -15.53 -6.50
CA ASN A 65 -19.35 -15.13 -5.15
C ASN A 65 -18.88 -13.69 -4.84
N MET A 66 -19.24 -12.73 -5.68
CA MET A 66 -18.86 -11.34 -5.46
C MET A 66 -19.42 -10.76 -4.15
N PRO A 67 -18.65 -9.92 -3.44
CA PRO A 67 -19.17 -9.19 -2.29
C PRO A 67 -20.24 -8.21 -2.73
N LYS A 68 -21.27 -8.04 -1.88
CA LYS A 68 -22.27 -6.99 -2.06
C LYS A 68 -21.75 -5.70 -1.45
N VAL A 69 -21.51 -4.70 -2.29
CA VAL A 69 -21.10 -3.36 -1.85
C VAL A 69 -22.33 -2.47 -1.75
N PRO A 70 -22.58 -1.83 -0.59
CA PRO A 70 -23.68 -0.87 -0.46
C PRO A 70 -23.58 0.21 -1.55
N ASN A 71 -24.71 0.60 -2.13
CA ASN A 71 -24.83 1.62 -3.17
C ASN A 71 -24.32 1.23 -4.57
N CYS A 72 -23.67 0.07 -4.73
CA CYS A 72 -23.24 -0.41 -6.05
C CYS A 72 -24.31 -1.31 -6.67
N THR A 73 -24.80 -0.91 -7.83
CA THR A 73 -25.85 -1.61 -8.58
C THR A 73 -25.28 -2.54 -9.65
N GLY A 74 -24.01 -2.37 -9.99
CA GLY A 74 -23.31 -3.14 -11.00
C GLY A 74 -22.91 -4.53 -10.52
N ARG A 75 -22.80 -5.48 -11.47
CA ARG A 75 -22.47 -6.88 -11.21
C ARG A 75 -21.01 -7.23 -11.49
N TYR A 76 -20.16 -6.23 -11.67
CA TYR A 76 -18.78 -6.37 -12.08
C TYR A 76 -17.86 -5.52 -11.19
N PHE A 77 -16.64 -6.01 -11.03
CA PHE A 77 -15.50 -5.19 -10.67
C PHE A 77 -15.06 -4.39 -11.90
N VAL A 78 -14.59 -3.17 -11.67
CA VAL A 78 -14.09 -2.29 -12.72
C VAL A 78 -12.67 -1.82 -12.41
N ILE A 79 -11.78 -1.97 -13.39
CA ILE A 79 -10.50 -1.25 -13.44
C ILE A 79 -10.67 -0.10 -14.43
N PRO A 80 -10.64 1.16 -13.97
CA PRO A 80 -10.88 2.31 -14.81
C PRO A 80 -9.71 2.56 -15.78
N ALA A 81 -10.02 3.27 -16.86
CA ALA A 81 -9.10 3.59 -17.96
C ALA A 81 -7.87 4.40 -17.55
N ASP A 82 -7.95 5.14 -16.44
CA ASP A 82 -6.98 6.15 -16.00
C ASP A 82 -5.79 5.57 -15.21
N GLN A 83 -5.73 4.26 -14.97
CA GLN A 83 -4.62 3.61 -14.23
C GLN A 83 -3.32 3.41 -15.05
N GLY A 84 -3.27 3.85 -16.31
CA GLY A 84 -2.04 3.85 -17.11
C GLY A 84 -1.45 2.44 -17.33
N LEU A 85 -0.12 2.30 -17.25
CA LEU A 85 0.58 1.03 -17.51
C LEU A 85 0.23 -0.08 -16.50
N ALA A 86 -0.14 0.27 -15.26
CA ALA A 86 -0.52 -0.71 -14.24
C ALA A 86 -1.74 -1.53 -14.68
N ARG A 87 -2.66 -0.89 -15.42
CA ARG A 87 -3.86 -1.52 -15.97
C ARG A 87 -3.55 -2.74 -16.84
N GLU A 88 -2.54 -2.68 -17.71
CA GLU A 88 -2.17 -3.80 -18.57
C GLU A 88 -1.53 -4.94 -17.77
N GLN A 89 -0.80 -4.62 -16.71
CA GLN A 89 -0.27 -5.61 -15.79
C GLN A 89 -1.39 -6.32 -15.03
N GLU A 90 -2.41 -5.57 -14.59
CA GLU A 90 -3.60 -6.14 -13.95
C GLU A 90 -4.41 -6.99 -14.93
N LEU A 91 -4.62 -6.54 -16.17
CA LEU A 91 -5.27 -7.34 -17.21
C LEU A 91 -4.54 -8.66 -17.45
N SER A 92 -3.21 -8.61 -17.59
CA SER A 92 -2.38 -9.80 -17.78
C SER A 92 -2.52 -10.78 -16.61
N ARG A 93 -2.57 -10.29 -15.36
CA ARG A 93 -2.77 -11.12 -14.17
C ARG A 93 -4.16 -11.74 -14.15
N LEU A 94 -5.20 -10.95 -14.45
CA LEU A 94 -6.58 -11.43 -14.52
C LEU A 94 -6.74 -12.52 -15.59
N LEU A 95 -6.19 -12.31 -16.79
CA LEU A 95 -6.25 -13.30 -17.86
C LEU A 95 -5.51 -14.58 -17.48
N THR A 96 -4.33 -14.46 -16.86
CA THR A 96 -3.58 -15.63 -16.36
C THR A 96 -4.43 -16.41 -15.37
N ALA A 97 -4.92 -15.75 -14.32
CA ALA A 97 -5.71 -16.40 -13.28
C ALA A 97 -7.04 -16.97 -13.79
N TYR A 98 -7.66 -16.31 -14.77
CA TYR A 98 -8.87 -16.82 -15.42
C TYR A 98 -8.60 -18.14 -16.14
N THR A 99 -7.49 -18.23 -16.87
CA THR A 99 -7.11 -19.45 -17.61
C THR A 99 -6.59 -20.57 -16.74
N THR A 100 -5.91 -20.24 -15.63
CA THR A 100 -5.36 -21.23 -14.68
C THR A 100 -6.35 -21.61 -13.57
N HIS A 101 -7.49 -20.91 -13.48
CA HIS A 101 -8.45 -21.01 -12.39
C HIS A 101 -7.84 -20.79 -11.00
N GLU A 102 -6.81 -19.95 -10.94
CA GLU A 102 -6.18 -19.57 -9.68
C GLU A 102 -7.09 -18.62 -8.88
N PHE A 103 -6.94 -18.67 -7.55
CA PHE A 103 -7.57 -17.71 -6.67
C PHE A 103 -6.79 -16.39 -6.70
N VAL A 104 -7.51 -15.29 -6.95
CA VAL A 104 -6.95 -13.93 -6.99
C VAL A 104 -7.51 -13.11 -5.85
N ASN A 105 -6.69 -12.26 -5.26
CA ASN A 105 -7.03 -11.34 -4.19
C ASN A 105 -7.18 -9.90 -4.72
N ILE A 106 -8.42 -9.40 -4.66
CA ILE A 106 -8.80 -8.09 -5.21
C ILE A 106 -8.90 -7.08 -4.09
N GLY A 107 -8.21 -5.96 -4.24
CA GLY A 107 -8.37 -4.78 -3.40
C GLY A 107 -9.32 -3.78 -4.03
N PHE A 108 -10.41 -3.43 -3.33
CA PHE A 108 -11.46 -2.56 -3.85
C PHE A 108 -12.02 -1.63 -2.75
N ASP A 109 -12.75 -0.59 -3.17
CA ASP A 109 -13.50 0.25 -2.23
C ASP A 109 -14.88 -0.35 -1.95
N GLY A 110 -15.14 -0.69 -0.68
CA GLY A 110 -16.40 -1.22 -0.19
C GLY A 110 -17.45 -0.17 0.17
N GLN A 111 -17.22 1.11 -0.12
CA GLN A 111 -18.14 2.21 0.18
C GLN A 111 -18.55 3.03 -1.05
N THR A 112 -17.67 3.15 -2.04
CA THR A 112 -17.94 3.91 -3.27
C THR A 112 -18.04 2.99 -4.48
N CYS A 113 -18.74 3.48 -5.49
CA CYS A 113 -18.94 2.78 -6.75
C CYS A 113 -18.24 3.54 -7.87
N GLY A 114 -17.63 2.78 -8.76
CA GLY A 114 -17.08 3.30 -10.00
C GLY A 114 -18.16 3.64 -11.02
N PRO A 115 -17.74 3.95 -12.25
CA PRO A 115 -18.64 4.21 -13.37
C PRO A 115 -19.69 3.12 -13.53
N ASN A 116 -20.93 3.51 -13.88
CA ASN A 116 -22.06 2.61 -14.08
C ASN A 116 -22.46 1.75 -12.85
N GLY A 117 -22.02 2.15 -11.65
CA GLY A 117 -22.36 1.46 -10.40
C GLY A 117 -21.54 0.20 -10.13
N TYR A 118 -20.46 -0.03 -10.88
CA TYR A 118 -19.52 -1.15 -10.67
C TYR A 118 -18.64 -0.95 -9.43
N ILE A 119 -18.03 -2.02 -8.93
CA ILE A 119 -17.15 -1.96 -7.77
C ILE A 119 -15.74 -1.56 -8.23
N LEU A 120 -15.23 -0.44 -7.72
CA LEU A 120 -13.96 0.13 -8.16
C LEU A 120 -12.76 -0.62 -7.58
N VAL A 121 -11.87 -1.09 -8.45
CA VAL A 121 -10.68 -1.87 -8.09
C VAL A 121 -9.42 -1.02 -8.16
N TYR A 122 -8.55 -1.23 -7.18
CA TYR A 122 -7.26 -0.56 -7.05
C TYR A 122 -6.07 -1.52 -7.01
N ARG A 123 -6.34 -2.84 -6.90
CA ARG A 123 -5.30 -3.86 -6.87
C ARG A 123 -5.81 -5.22 -7.34
N VAL A 124 -5.01 -5.86 -8.20
CA VAL A 124 -5.11 -7.28 -8.52
C VAL A 124 -3.81 -8.00 -8.13
N GLY A 125 -3.88 -9.03 -7.28
CA GLY A 125 -2.73 -9.83 -6.87
C GLY A 125 -3.06 -11.18 -6.30
#